data_AF-A0A935P5B9-F1
#
_entry.id   AF-A0A935P5B9-F1
#
_cell.length_a   1.000
_cell.length_b   1.000
_cell.length_c   1.000
_cell.angle_alpha   90.00
_cell.angle_beta   90.00
_cell.angle_gamma   90.00
#
_symmetry.space_group_name_H-M   'P 1'
#
loop_
_entity.id
_entity.type
_entity.pdbx_description
1 polymer ?
#
loop_
_entity_poly.entity_id
_entity_poly.type
_entity_poly.pdbx_seq_one_letter_code
_entity_poly.pdbx_strand_id
1 'polypeptide(L)'
;MDNTTYIAKKKDLFHRKELISLVGVFATPFAILLTVAGIVVAGVQGPTLWTCAALMVFSAFMNYLFPWLLAKQPMERRGVGVQLRLILNVALNSVLVYYLGDAFRPMWLVLALTPFATAIYASRVRTLSAAFAVSAALLTIHVLQGHGANVLLLERLSYVTFMVLISLMINSAAVYPPSTEEILKMLKRPSI
;
A
#
# COMPACT_ATOMS: atom_id res chain seq x y z
N MET A 1 25.27 -26.04 -5.08
CA MET A 1 24.20 -25.17 -5.65
C MET A 1 24.64 -24.83 -7.06
N ASP A 2 23.88 -25.23 -8.09
CA ASP A 2 24.29 -25.07 -9.48
C ASP A 2 24.32 -23.58 -9.90
N ASN A 3 25.25 -23.22 -10.78
CA ASN A 3 25.51 -21.85 -11.24
C ASN A 3 24.26 -21.23 -11.89
N THR A 4 23.46 -22.06 -12.57
CA THR A 4 22.17 -21.71 -13.17
C THR A 4 21.15 -21.22 -12.13
N THR A 5 21.04 -21.93 -11.00
CA THR A 5 20.13 -21.57 -9.89
C THR A 5 20.56 -20.28 -9.22
N TYR A 6 21.86 -20.03 -9.10
CA TYR A 6 22.41 -18.80 -8.52
C TYR A 6 22.09 -17.57 -9.38
N ILE A 7 22.29 -17.67 -10.70
CA ILE A 7 22.01 -16.57 -11.64
C ILE A 7 20.53 -16.22 -11.66
N ALA A 8 19.64 -17.23 -11.71
CA ALA A 8 18.19 -17.03 -11.66
C ALA A 8 17.75 -16.31 -10.38
N LYS A 9 18.25 -16.75 -9.22
CA LYS A 9 17.95 -16.14 -7.91
C LYS A 9 18.43 -14.68 -7.83
N LYS A 10 19.61 -14.37 -8.39
CA LYS A 10 20.16 -13.01 -8.41
C LYS A 10 19.33 -12.07 -9.30
N LYS A 11 18.85 -12.55 -10.45
CA LYS A 11 17.99 -11.78 -11.38
C LYS A 11 16.63 -11.46 -10.74
N ASP A 12 16.00 -12.43 -10.08
CA ASP A 12 14.74 -12.22 -9.34
C ASP A 12 14.90 -11.19 -8.20
N LEU A 13 16.00 -11.28 -7.43
CA LEU A 13 16.32 -10.32 -6.38
C LEU A 13 16.53 -8.90 -6.90
N PHE A 14 17.13 -8.73 -8.08
CA PHE A 14 17.32 -7.42 -8.69
C PHE A 14 16.00 -6.80 -9.13
N HIS A 15 15.17 -7.58 -9.84
CA HIS A 15 13.85 -7.13 -10.32
C HIS A 15 12.93 -6.72 -9.15
N ARG A 16 12.91 -7.51 -8.07
CA ARG A 16 12.13 -7.16 -6.86
C ARG A 16 12.58 -5.84 -6.22
N LYS A 17 13.88 -5.53 -6.22
CA LYS A 17 14.38 -4.26 -5.67
C LYS A 17 13.93 -3.06 -6.49
N GLU A 18 13.95 -3.17 -7.82
CA GLU A 18 13.45 -2.11 -8.71
C GLU A 18 11.96 -1.86 -8.48
N LEU A 19 11.16 -2.93 -8.40
CA LEU A 19 9.73 -2.84 -8.13
C LEU A 19 9.44 -2.19 -6.76
N ILE A 20 10.17 -2.58 -5.71
CA ILE A 20 10.05 -1.97 -4.37
C ILE A 20 10.37 -0.46 -4.44
N SER A 21 11.41 -0.09 -5.17
CA SER A 21 11.79 1.31 -5.34
C SER A 21 10.71 2.09 -6.09
N LEU A 22 10.16 1.51 -7.17
CA LEU A 22 9.12 2.11 -7.99
C LEU A 22 7.87 2.42 -7.16
N VAL A 23 7.43 1.45 -6.34
CA VAL A 23 6.31 1.63 -5.42
C VAL A 23 6.57 2.77 -4.46
N GLY A 24 7.77 2.85 -3.86
CA GLY A 24 8.11 3.95 -2.96
C GLY A 24 8.05 5.32 -3.63
N VAL A 25 8.54 5.40 -4.88
CA VAL A 25 8.58 6.65 -5.66
C VAL A 25 7.18 7.17 -6.00
N PHE A 26 6.21 6.31 -6.27
CA PHE A 26 4.86 6.75 -6.65
C PHE A 26 3.84 6.75 -5.50
N ALA A 27 3.92 5.78 -4.58
CA ALA A 27 2.93 5.64 -3.51
C ALA A 27 3.02 6.78 -2.50
N THR A 28 4.22 7.24 -2.13
CA THR A 28 4.38 8.32 -1.15
C THR A 28 3.87 9.67 -1.69
N PRO A 29 4.23 10.13 -2.90
CA PRO A 29 3.64 11.34 -3.47
C PRO A 29 2.12 11.23 -3.64
N PHE A 30 1.61 10.07 -4.05
CA PHE A 30 0.17 9.85 -4.14
C PHE A 30 -0.51 10.00 -2.77
N ALA A 31 0.04 9.39 -1.71
CA ALA A 31 -0.48 9.54 -0.35
C ALA A 31 -0.48 11.00 0.13
N ILE A 32 0.59 11.75 -0.17
CA ILE A 32 0.71 13.18 0.17
C ILE A 32 -0.37 13.98 -0.58
N LEU A 33 -0.47 13.82 -1.90
CA LEU A 33 -1.47 14.52 -2.72
C LEU A 33 -2.89 14.23 -2.23
N LEU A 34 -3.18 12.97 -1.93
CA LEU A 34 -4.48 12.55 -1.43
C LEU A 34 -4.79 13.15 -0.05
N THR A 35 -3.78 13.23 0.82
CA THR A 35 -3.91 13.85 2.16
C THR A 35 -4.13 15.37 2.04
N VAL A 36 -3.36 16.05 1.19
CA VAL A 36 -3.53 17.50 0.93
C VAL A 36 -4.92 17.78 0.36
N ALA A 37 -5.36 17.00 -0.64
CA ALA A 37 -6.71 17.10 -1.19
C ALA A 37 -7.77 16.89 -0.10
N GLY A 38 -7.58 15.89 0.78
CA GLY A 38 -8.47 15.64 1.91
C GLY A 38 -8.55 16.82 2.88
N ILE A 39 -7.41 17.43 3.25
CA ILE A 39 -7.37 18.61 4.13
C ILE A 39 -8.14 19.79 3.51
N VAL A 40 -7.91 20.05 2.22
CA VAL A 40 -8.55 21.16 1.49
C VAL A 40 -10.05 20.94 1.38
N VAL A 41 -10.49 19.76 0.93
CA VAL A 41 -11.91 19.43 0.74
C VAL A 41 -12.67 19.40 2.07
N ALA A 42 -12.06 18.84 3.11
CA ALA A 42 -12.67 18.78 4.44
C ALA A 42 -12.65 20.12 5.18
N GLY A 43 -11.97 21.14 4.65
CA GLY A 43 -11.88 22.47 5.28
C GLY A 43 -11.30 22.42 6.70
N VAL A 44 -10.34 21.53 6.94
CA VAL A 44 -9.81 21.28 8.29
C VAL A 44 -9.06 22.50 8.81
N GLN A 45 -9.37 22.92 10.04
CA GLN A 45 -8.73 24.06 10.71
C GLN A 45 -8.24 23.70 12.12
N GLY A 46 -7.46 24.60 12.72
CA GLY A 46 -7.06 24.50 14.13
C GLY A 46 -6.17 23.28 14.43
N PRO A 47 -6.34 22.62 15.60
CA PRO A 47 -5.50 21.51 16.02
C PRO A 47 -5.48 20.33 15.04
N THR A 48 -6.63 19.97 14.44
CA THR A 48 -6.73 18.83 13.51
C THR A 48 -5.89 19.04 12.25
N LEU A 49 -5.81 20.28 11.75
CA LEU A 49 -4.96 20.63 10.61
C LEU A 49 -3.48 20.36 10.95
N TRP A 50 -3.03 20.82 12.12
CA TRP A 50 -1.67 20.60 12.58
C TRP A 50 -1.36 19.13 12.81
N THR A 51 -2.30 18.35 13.35
CA THR A 51 -2.16 16.90 13.48
C THR A 51 -2.00 16.24 12.11
N CYS A 52 -2.87 16.55 11.14
CA CYS A 52 -2.78 15.98 9.80
C CYS A 52 -1.47 16.38 9.08
N ALA A 53 -1.06 17.64 9.19
CA ALA A 53 0.19 18.13 8.63
C ALA A 53 1.41 17.46 9.28
N ALA A 54 1.43 17.35 10.61
CA ALA A 54 2.50 16.67 11.34
C ALA A 54 2.59 15.19 10.97
N LEU A 55 1.45 14.48 10.90
CA LEU A 55 1.38 13.08 10.47
C LEU A 55 1.87 12.90 9.03
N MET A 56 1.51 13.81 8.12
CA MET A 56 1.96 13.77 6.73
C MET A 56 3.47 13.97 6.61
N VAL A 57 4.02 15.01 7.27
CA VAL A 57 5.47 15.27 7.28
C VAL A 57 6.22 14.12 7.93
N PHE A 58 5.74 13.62 9.07
CA PHE A 58 6.31 12.48 9.75
C PHE A 58 6.28 11.22 8.87
N SER A 59 5.15 10.92 8.24
CA SER A 59 5.01 9.76 7.34
C SER A 59 5.96 9.87 6.14
N ALA A 60 6.07 11.05 5.52
CA ALA A 60 7.00 11.29 4.42
C ALA A 60 8.46 11.09 4.87
N PHE A 61 8.84 11.66 6.01
CA PHE A 61 10.17 11.51 6.60
C PHE A 61 10.48 10.04 6.90
N MET A 62 9.56 9.32 7.56
CA MET A 62 9.75 7.90 7.88
C MET A 62 9.84 7.05 6.62
N ASN A 63 9.06 7.35 5.57
CA ASN A 63 9.14 6.63 4.30
C ASN A 63 10.47 6.82 3.57
N TYR A 64 11.17 7.93 3.80
CA TYR A 64 12.53 8.16 3.30
C TYR A 64 13.61 7.54 4.23
N LEU A 65 13.45 7.70 5.54
CA LEU A 65 14.42 7.25 6.55
C LEU A 65 14.48 5.72 6.66
N PHE A 66 13.35 5.02 6.66
CA PHE A 66 13.32 3.56 6.86
C PHE A 66 14.11 2.79 5.79
N PRO A 67 13.93 3.02 4.47
CA PRO A 67 14.75 2.38 3.46
C PRO A 67 16.26 2.57 3.68
N TRP A 68 16.67 3.77 4.04
CA TRP A 68 18.06 4.09 4.33
C TRP A 68 18.59 3.36 5.57
N LEU A 69 17.81 3.31 6.65
CA LEU A 69 18.16 2.56 7.87
C LEU A 69 18.23 1.05 7.60
N LEU A 70 17.25 0.49 6.87
CA LEU A 70 17.18 -0.92 6.53
C LEU A 70 18.34 -1.36 5.64
N ALA A 71 18.82 -0.48 4.76
CA ALA A 71 19.97 -0.76 3.90
C ALA A 71 21.24 -1.05 4.72
N LYS A 72 21.39 -0.41 5.90
CA LYS A 72 22.54 -0.57 6.79
C LYS A 72 22.47 -1.80 7.70
N GLN A 73 21.30 -2.44 7.83
CA GLN A 73 21.13 -3.58 8.73
C GLN A 73 21.50 -4.92 8.06
N PRO A 74 22.04 -5.89 8.84
CA PRO A 74 22.26 -7.26 8.36
C PRO A 74 20.93 -7.94 7.99
N MET A 75 20.96 -8.82 7.00
CA MET A 75 19.74 -9.42 6.40
C MET A 75 18.79 -10.02 7.43
N GLU A 76 19.32 -10.67 8.46
CA GLU A 76 18.54 -11.32 9.52
C GLU A 76 17.66 -10.36 10.32
N ARG A 77 18.13 -9.12 10.54
CA ARG A 77 17.38 -8.09 11.30
C ARG A 77 16.43 -7.25 10.46
N ARG A 78 16.58 -7.27 9.12
CA ARG A 78 15.73 -6.47 8.22
C ARG A 78 14.24 -6.81 8.31
N GLY A 79 13.91 -8.06 8.65
CA GLY A 79 12.51 -8.49 8.78
C GLY A 79 11.73 -7.67 9.80
N VAL A 80 12.33 -7.39 10.96
CA VAL A 80 11.69 -6.61 12.03
C VAL A 80 11.45 -5.17 11.59
N GLY A 81 12.44 -4.52 10.99
CA GLY A 81 12.29 -3.14 10.55
C GLY A 81 11.27 -2.97 9.41
N VAL A 82 11.11 -3.97 8.54
CA VAL A 82 10.04 -3.98 7.53
C VAL A 82 8.66 -4.08 8.17
N GLN A 83 8.48 -4.96 9.16
CA GLN A 83 7.22 -5.09 9.89
C GLN A 83 6.87 -3.80 10.65
N LEU A 84 7.85 -3.20 11.33
CA LEU A 84 7.66 -1.94 12.03
C LEU A 84 7.24 -0.81 11.08
N ARG A 85 7.89 -0.71 9.92
CA ARG A 85 7.51 0.27 8.89
C ARG A 85 6.07 0.07 8.43
N LEU A 86 5.66 -1.19 8.20
CA LEU A 86 4.31 -1.51 7.76
C LEU A 86 3.27 -1.15 8.83
N ILE A 87 3.52 -1.50 10.08
CA ILE A 87 2.65 -1.16 11.22
C ILE A 87 2.52 0.36 11.36
N LEU A 88 3.64 1.09 11.32
CA LEU A 88 3.62 2.55 11.41
C LEU A 88 2.84 3.19 10.25
N ASN A 89 3.05 2.74 9.01
CA ASN A 89 2.31 3.26 7.86
C ASN A 89 0.80 3.00 8.01
N VAL A 90 0.40 1.79 8.41
CA VAL A 90 -1.03 1.48 8.64
C VAL A 90 -1.58 2.35 9.77
N ALA A 91 -0.88 2.49 10.90
CA ALA A 91 -1.33 3.28 12.03
C ALA A 91 -1.50 4.76 11.67
N LEU A 92 -0.47 5.39 11.09
CA LEU A 92 -0.51 6.81 10.70
C LEU A 92 -1.60 7.08 9.67
N ASN A 93 -1.70 6.22 8.65
CA ASN A 93 -2.71 6.34 7.61
C ASN A 93 -4.13 6.10 8.17
N SER A 94 -4.27 5.24 9.18
CA SER A 94 -5.55 5.02 9.87
C SER A 94 -6.03 6.27 10.59
N VAL A 95 -5.12 6.98 11.27
CA VAL A 95 -5.43 8.26 11.93
C VAL A 95 -5.84 9.31 10.89
N LEU A 96 -5.14 9.40 9.76
CA LEU A 96 -5.50 10.31 8.68
C LEU A 96 -6.88 9.98 8.08
N VAL A 97 -7.19 8.71 7.85
CA VAL A 97 -8.51 8.26 7.38
C VAL A 97 -9.59 8.54 8.42
N TYR A 98 -9.29 8.41 9.72
CA TYR A 98 -10.24 8.73 10.78
C TYR A 98 -10.63 10.22 10.76
N TYR A 99 -9.65 11.13 10.62
CA TYR A 99 -9.94 12.57 10.60
C TYR A 99 -10.53 13.08 9.29
N LEU A 100 -10.07 12.56 8.15
CA LEU A 100 -10.41 13.11 6.83
C LEU A 100 -11.44 12.26 6.06
N GLY A 101 -11.63 10.99 6.42
CA GLY A 101 -12.36 10.02 5.59
C GLY A 101 -13.88 10.17 5.57
N ASP A 102 -14.44 10.97 6.47
CA ASP A 102 -15.86 11.33 6.44
C ASP A 102 -16.13 12.43 5.40
N ALA A 103 -15.38 13.53 5.50
CA ALA A 103 -15.49 14.66 4.58
C ALA A 103 -14.88 14.39 3.19
N PHE A 104 -13.86 13.53 3.10
CA PHE A 104 -13.20 13.16 1.86
C PHE A 104 -13.17 11.64 1.69
N ARG A 105 -14.26 11.10 1.14
CA ARG A 105 -14.47 9.65 0.99
C ARG A 105 -13.30 8.88 0.36
N PRO A 106 -12.56 9.39 -0.67
CA PRO A 106 -11.43 8.67 -1.26
C PRO A 106 -10.25 8.42 -0.31
N MET A 107 -10.26 8.98 0.91
CA MET A 107 -9.13 8.88 1.84
C MET A 107 -8.73 7.44 2.19
N TRP A 108 -9.67 6.48 2.13
CA TRP A 108 -9.37 5.07 2.36
C TRP A 108 -8.31 4.51 1.40
N LEU A 109 -8.11 5.12 0.22
CA LEU A 109 -7.07 4.72 -0.73
C LEU A 109 -5.66 4.85 -0.14
N VAL A 110 -5.42 5.77 0.80
CA VAL A 110 -4.12 5.89 1.49
C VAL A 110 -3.79 4.60 2.25
N LEU A 111 -4.81 3.96 2.84
CA LEU A 111 -4.65 2.66 3.51
C LEU A 111 -4.41 1.54 2.49
N ALA A 112 -5.11 1.55 1.35
CA ALA A 112 -4.98 0.56 0.29
C ALA A 112 -3.57 0.48 -0.32
N LEU A 113 -2.78 1.56 -0.25
CA LEU A 113 -1.38 1.56 -0.73
C LEU A 113 -0.52 0.48 -0.05
N THR A 114 -0.79 0.15 1.21
CA THR A 114 0.02 -0.83 1.95
C THR A 114 -0.11 -2.25 1.39
N PRO A 115 -1.32 -2.81 1.22
CA PRO A 115 -1.45 -4.13 0.60
C PRO A 115 -1.11 -4.11 -0.89
N PHE A 116 -1.27 -2.99 -1.61
CA PHE A 116 -0.80 -2.88 -3.00
C PHE A 116 0.72 -2.94 -3.10
N ALA A 117 1.42 -2.23 -2.22
CA ALA A 117 2.88 -2.33 -2.12
C ALA A 117 3.28 -3.77 -1.79
N THR A 118 2.65 -4.36 -0.78
CA THR A 118 2.92 -5.74 -0.35
C THR A 118 2.65 -6.75 -1.48
N ALA A 119 1.60 -6.54 -2.28
CA ALA A 119 1.27 -7.38 -3.42
C ALA A 119 2.39 -7.45 -4.46
N ILE A 120 3.13 -6.37 -4.66
CA ILE A 120 4.16 -6.28 -5.69
C ILE A 120 5.42 -7.08 -5.33
N TYR A 121 5.79 -7.12 -4.05
CA TYR A 121 7.09 -7.72 -3.64
C TYR A 121 6.99 -8.90 -2.68
N ALA A 122 5.83 -9.17 -2.07
CA ALA A 122 5.65 -10.22 -1.07
C ALA A 122 4.93 -11.46 -1.62
N SER A 123 4.86 -12.49 -0.78
CA SER A 123 4.08 -13.70 -1.09
C SER A 123 2.58 -13.41 -1.03
N ARG A 124 1.79 -14.26 -1.69
CA ARG A 124 0.31 -14.20 -1.66
C ARG A 124 -0.24 -14.19 -0.24
N VAL A 125 0.31 -15.02 0.65
CA VAL A 125 -0.09 -15.11 2.07
C VAL A 125 0.15 -13.78 2.78
N ARG A 126 1.32 -13.16 2.61
CA ARG A 126 1.64 -11.85 3.21
C ARG A 126 0.77 -10.72 2.65
N THR A 127 0.47 -10.78 1.35
CA THR A 127 -0.42 -9.83 0.69
C THR A 127 -1.83 -9.91 1.26
N LEU A 128 -2.37 -11.12 1.41
CA LEU A 128 -3.66 -11.34 2.06
C LEU A 128 -3.66 -10.85 3.50
N SER A 129 -2.64 -11.19 4.30
CA SER A 129 -2.58 -10.73 5.69
C SER A 129 -2.55 -9.20 5.79
N ALA A 130 -1.81 -8.52 4.90
CA ALA A 130 -1.78 -7.06 4.86
C ALA A 130 -3.14 -6.48 4.44
N ALA A 131 -3.79 -7.06 3.43
CA ALA A 131 -5.10 -6.63 2.96
C ALA A 131 -6.18 -6.81 4.05
N PHE A 132 -6.16 -7.94 4.76
CA PHE A 132 -7.06 -8.19 5.90
C PHE A 132 -6.79 -7.23 7.06
N ALA A 133 -5.53 -7.01 7.44
CA ALA A 133 -5.18 -6.09 8.51
C ALA A 133 -5.64 -4.66 8.21
N VAL A 134 -5.42 -4.19 6.97
CA VAL A 134 -5.88 -2.88 6.52
C VAL A 134 -7.40 -2.79 6.45
N SER A 135 -8.07 -3.85 5.97
CA SER A 135 -9.53 -3.92 5.93
C SER A 135 -10.13 -3.86 7.33
N ALA A 136 -9.54 -4.58 8.29
CA ALA A 136 -9.92 -4.53 9.70
C ALA A 136 -9.75 -3.11 10.25
N ALA A 137 -8.63 -2.44 9.99
CA ALA A 137 -8.40 -1.06 10.40
C ALA A 137 -9.46 -0.11 9.82
N LEU A 138 -9.81 -0.24 8.54
CA LEU A 138 -10.85 0.57 7.90
C LEU A 138 -12.23 0.35 8.56
N LEU A 139 -12.60 -0.90 8.86
CA LEU A 139 -13.85 -1.21 9.53
C LEU A 139 -13.86 -0.69 10.97
N THR A 140 -12.75 -0.79 11.69
CA THR A 140 -12.62 -0.20 13.04
C THR A 140 -12.81 1.31 13.00
N ILE A 141 -12.18 2.01 12.04
CA ILE A 141 -12.38 3.46 11.86
C ILE A 141 -13.87 3.78 11.62
N HIS A 142 -14.54 3.02 10.76
CA HIS A 142 -15.95 3.21 10.47
C HIS A 142 -16.83 3.08 11.72
N VAL A 143 -16.57 2.07 12.56
CA VAL A 143 -17.26 1.89 13.85
C VAL A 143 -16.97 3.06 14.80
N LEU A 144 -15.71 3.50 14.91
CA LEU A 144 -15.31 4.60 15.79
C LEU A 144 -15.86 5.96 15.37
N GLN A 145 -16.12 6.18 14.09
CA GLN A 145 -16.77 7.39 13.59
C GLN A 145 -18.29 7.40 13.86
N GLY A 146 -18.87 6.32 14.38
CA GLY A 146 -20.28 6.28 14.78
C GLY A 146 -21.29 6.24 13.62
N HIS A 147 -20.85 5.90 12.41
CA HIS A 147 -21.69 5.84 11.22
C HIS A 147 -22.58 4.59 11.22
N GLY A 148 -23.70 4.62 11.96
CA GLY A 148 -24.62 3.49 12.14
C GLY A 148 -25.55 3.15 10.96
N ALA A 149 -25.38 3.76 9.78
CA ALA A 149 -26.28 3.53 8.65
C ALA A 149 -25.85 2.33 7.79
N ASN A 150 -26.76 1.38 7.56
CA ASN A 150 -26.52 0.16 6.77
C ASN A 150 -25.97 0.41 5.36
N VAL A 151 -26.35 1.51 4.72
CA VAL A 151 -25.87 1.88 3.37
C VAL A 151 -24.37 2.18 3.38
N LEU A 152 -23.87 2.81 4.45
CA LEU A 152 -22.44 3.10 4.59
C LEU A 152 -21.64 1.82 4.84
N LEU A 153 -22.21 0.84 5.54
CA LEU A 153 -21.55 -0.46 5.75
C LEU A 153 -21.31 -1.19 4.42
N LEU A 154 -22.30 -1.23 3.51
CA LEU A 154 -22.13 -1.87 2.20
C LEU A 154 -21.07 -1.16 1.35
N GLU A 155 -21.04 0.17 1.39
CA GLU A 155 -19.99 0.97 0.75
C GLU A 155 -18.61 0.61 1.30
N ARG A 156 -18.44 0.53 2.63
CA ARG A 156 -17.16 0.13 3.24
C ARG A 156 -16.77 -1.31 2.94
N LEU A 157 -17.73 -2.24 2.88
CA LEU A 157 -17.49 -3.61 2.44
C LEU A 157 -16.99 -3.66 0.99
N SER A 158 -17.53 -2.82 0.11
CA SER A 158 -17.03 -2.71 -1.27
C SER A 158 -15.56 -2.27 -1.32
N TYR A 159 -15.14 -1.37 -0.43
CA TYR A 159 -13.74 -0.94 -0.31
C TYR A 159 -12.83 -2.06 0.16
N VAL A 160 -13.28 -2.84 1.16
CA VAL A 160 -12.57 -4.03 1.65
C VAL A 160 -12.41 -5.05 0.52
N THR A 161 -13.50 -5.39 -0.18
CA THR A 161 -13.48 -6.32 -1.31
C THR A 161 -12.53 -5.82 -2.41
N PHE A 162 -12.61 -4.54 -2.76
CA PHE A 162 -11.71 -3.93 -3.74
C PHE A 162 -10.25 -4.08 -3.32
N MET A 163 -9.89 -3.72 -2.08
CA MET A 163 -8.53 -3.83 -1.59
C MET A 163 -7.99 -5.25 -1.67
N VAL A 164 -8.79 -6.25 -1.27
CA VAL A 164 -8.38 -7.66 -1.33
C VAL A 164 -8.22 -8.13 -2.77
N LEU A 165 -9.23 -7.92 -3.63
CA LEU A 165 -9.22 -8.40 -5.01
C LEU A 165 -8.10 -7.75 -5.84
N ILE A 166 -7.95 -6.44 -5.75
CA ILE A 166 -6.89 -5.72 -6.48
C ILE A 166 -5.51 -6.12 -5.96
N SER A 167 -5.33 -6.31 -4.65
CA SER A 167 -4.04 -6.79 -4.13
C SER A 167 -3.70 -8.19 -4.64
N LEU A 168 -4.68 -9.08 -4.74
CA LEU A 168 -4.48 -10.42 -5.32
C LEU A 168 -4.19 -10.37 -6.82
N MET A 169 -4.88 -9.49 -7.57
CA MET A 169 -4.64 -9.27 -8.98
C MET A 169 -3.22 -8.76 -9.23
N ILE A 170 -2.80 -7.72 -8.51
CA ILE A 170 -1.45 -7.16 -8.57
C ILE A 170 -0.41 -8.22 -8.21
N ASN A 171 -0.63 -9.00 -7.15
CA ASN A 171 0.29 -10.06 -6.76
C ASN A 171 0.43 -11.13 -7.85
N SER A 172 -0.67 -11.52 -8.47
CA SER A 172 -0.66 -12.51 -9.56
C SER A 172 0.10 -11.98 -10.78
N ALA A 173 -0.12 -10.71 -11.15
CA ALA A 173 0.57 -10.06 -12.25
C ALA A 173 2.08 -9.86 -11.99
N ALA A 174 2.46 -9.58 -10.74
CA ALA A 174 3.86 -9.40 -10.34
C ALA A 174 4.63 -10.73 -10.27
N VAL A 175 3.96 -11.82 -9.89
CA VAL A 175 4.59 -13.15 -9.80
C VAL A 175 4.70 -13.84 -11.16
N TYR A 176 3.75 -13.60 -12.07
CA TYR A 176 3.74 -14.17 -13.42
C TYR A 176 3.71 -13.07 -14.48
N PRO A 177 4.81 -12.30 -14.68
CA PRO A 177 4.88 -11.38 -15.79
C PRO A 177 4.83 -12.19 -17.10
N PRO A 178 3.93 -11.85 -18.04
CA PRO A 178 3.85 -12.57 -19.30
C PRO A 178 5.19 -12.48 -20.02
N SER A 179 5.64 -13.60 -20.59
CA SER A 179 6.89 -13.63 -21.36
C SER A 179 6.80 -12.69 -22.56
N THR A 180 7.92 -12.12 -23.02
CA THR A 180 7.94 -11.26 -24.21
C THR A 180 7.31 -11.95 -25.43
N GLU A 181 7.48 -13.28 -25.54
CA GLU A 181 6.83 -14.09 -26.58
C GLU A 181 5.30 -14.17 -26.41
N GLU A 182 4.78 -14.31 -25.19
CA GLU A 182 3.35 -14.28 -24.92
C GLU A 182 2.75 -12.90 -25.19
N ILE A 183 3.43 -11.82 -24.82
CA ILE A 183 3.00 -10.46 -25.13
C ILE A 183 2.93 -10.27 -26.66
N LEU A 184 3.96 -10.71 -27.39
CA LEU A 184 3.97 -10.64 -28.85
C LEU A 184 2.87 -11.53 -29.48
N LYS A 185 2.56 -12.68 -28.89
CA LYS A 185 1.42 -13.52 -29.32
C LYS A 185 0.07 -12.85 -29.04
N MET A 186 -0.07 -12.15 -27.90
CA MET A 186 -1.29 -11.41 -27.55
C MET A 186 -1.51 -10.23 -28.50
N LEU A 187 -0.44 -9.47 -28.82
CA LEU A 187 -0.49 -8.34 -29.76
C LEU A 187 -0.74 -8.77 -31.21
N LYS A 188 -0.37 -10.00 -31.58
CA LYS A 188 -0.60 -10.56 -32.92
C LYS A 188 -1.96 -11.23 -33.08
N ARG A 189 -2.79 -11.34 -32.02
CA ARG A 189 -4.16 -11.83 -32.20
C ARG A 189 -4.96 -10.77 -32.97
N PRO A 190 -5.57 -11.12 -34.11
CA PRO A 190 -6.41 -10.18 -34.84
C PRO A 190 -7.53 -9.71 -33.91
N SER A 191 -7.67 -8.40 -33.76
CA SER A 191 -8.82 -7.78 -33.10
C SER A 191 -10.08 -8.22 -33.85
N ILE A 192 -10.91 -9.01 -33.16
CA ILE A 192 -12.24 -9.44 -33.64
C ILE A 192 -13.16 -8.22 -33.65
#